data_AF-A0A0S2M8U3-F1
#
_entry.id   AF-A0A0S2M8U3-F1
#
_cell.length_a   1.000
_cell.length_b   1.000
_cell.length_c   1.000
_cell.angle_alpha   90.00
_cell.angle_beta   90.00
_cell.angle_gamma   90.00
#
_symmetry.space_group_name_H-M   'P 1'
#
loop_
_entity.id
_entity.type
_entity.pdbx_description
1 polymer ?
#
loop_
_entity_poly.entity_id
_entity_poly.type
_entity_poly.pdbx_seq_one_letter_code
_entity_poly.pdbx_strand_id
1 'polypeptide(L)'
;MMMNLFSSFDPTTNFLFFNWLSTLIGLAFIPFIYWNLPSRWNMSWLFIINSLHKEFNILLNSNFNKGSTLIFISLFSMILFNNFLGLFPYIFTSSSHMIMNLSLALPLWLSFMLFGWINNINHMFTHLVPQGTPPVLMPFMVCIETISNLIRPSTLAIRLTANMIAGHLLLTLLGNMGSILTTKMLIFLIIIQVLLLLLELAVSIIQSYVFSILSTLYSSETN
;
A
#
# COMPACT_ATOMS: atom_id res chain seq x y z
N MET A 1 -29.89 13.63 10.56
CA MET A 1 -29.53 12.26 10.99
C MET A 1 -28.21 12.33 11.73
N MET A 2 -28.00 11.60 12.82
CA MET A 2 -26.65 11.33 13.32
C MET A 2 -25.93 10.56 12.20
N MET A 3 -25.16 11.28 11.38
CA MET A 3 -24.30 10.64 10.42
C MET A 3 -23.16 10.03 11.24
N ASN A 4 -23.25 8.72 11.48
CA ASN A 4 -22.20 7.98 12.16
C ASN A 4 -20.89 8.29 11.46
N LEU A 5 -19.80 8.53 12.20
CA LEU A 5 -18.47 8.81 11.64
C LEU A 5 -18.04 7.76 10.59
N PHE A 6 -18.55 6.52 10.73
CA PHE A 6 -18.28 5.42 9.82
C PHE A 6 -19.06 5.46 8.50
N SER A 7 -20.09 6.29 8.36
CA SER A 7 -20.89 6.33 7.13
C SER A 7 -20.09 6.82 5.91
N SER A 8 -18.98 7.53 6.11
CA SER A 8 -18.06 7.89 5.02
C SER A 8 -17.34 6.67 4.42
N PHE A 9 -17.24 5.58 5.18
CA PHE A 9 -16.64 4.32 4.76
C PHE A 9 -17.68 3.31 4.24
N ASP A 10 -18.98 3.62 4.30
CA ASP A 10 -19.99 2.66 3.84
C ASP A 10 -20.01 2.63 2.29
N PRO A 11 -19.67 1.48 1.67
CA PRO A 11 -19.66 1.37 0.21
C PRO A 11 -21.08 1.35 -0.39
N THR A 12 -22.09 1.17 0.46
CA THR A 12 -23.49 0.93 0.10
C THR A 12 -24.39 2.15 0.14
N THR A 13 -23.83 3.35 0.27
CA THR A 13 -24.60 4.59 0.46
C THR A 13 -25.45 4.98 -0.75
N ASN A 14 -25.07 4.56 -1.96
CA ASN A 14 -25.82 4.82 -3.18
C ASN A 14 -26.39 3.52 -3.78
N PHE A 15 -27.59 3.60 -4.37
CA PHE A 15 -28.32 2.49 -5.01
C PHE A 15 -27.50 1.70 -6.06
N LEU A 16 -26.46 2.31 -6.64
CA LEU A 16 -25.63 1.72 -7.70
C LEU A 16 -24.22 1.35 -7.24
N PHE A 17 -23.89 1.42 -5.93
CA PHE A 17 -22.56 1.09 -5.37
C PHE A 17 -21.38 1.76 -6.10
N PHE A 18 -21.59 2.96 -6.65
CA PHE A 18 -20.58 3.67 -7.46
C PHE A 18 -19.34 4.11 -6.69
N ASN A 19 -19.30 3.96 -5.36
CA ASN A 19 -18.14 4.34 -4.55
C ASN A 19 -16.87 3.58 -4.97
N TRP A 20 -17.00 2.36 -5.49
CA TRP A 20 -15.88 1.59 -6.01
C TRP A 20 -15.29 2.16 -7.31
N LEU A 21 -16.01 3.01 -8.07
CA LEU A 21 -15.44 3.71 -9.24
C LEU A 21 -14.27 4.63 -8.85
N SER A 22 -14.20 5.08 -7.59
CA SER A 22 -13.06 5.86 -7.08
C SER A 22 -11.72 5.17 -7.31
N THR A 23 -11.67 3.83 -7.27
CA THR A 23 -10.47 3.03 -7.55
C THR A 23 -9.91 3.28 -8.95
N LEU A 24 -10.79 3.51 -9.92
CA LEU A 24 -10.42 3.70 -11.32
C LEU A 24 -9.99 5.15 -11.59
N ILE A 25 -10.41 6.11 -10.76
CA ILE A 25 -10.01 7.52 -10.91
C ILE A 25 -8.50 7.67 -10.77
N GLY A 26 -7.85 6.89 -9.91
CA GLY A 26 -6.39 6.89 -9.75
C GLY A 26 -5.63 6.60 -11.04
N LEU A 27 -6.19 5.79 -11.94
CA LEU A 27 -5.56 5.46 -13.22
C LEU A 27 -5.56 6.65 -14.19
N ALA A 28 -6.49 7.60 -14.06
CA ALA A 28 -6.56 8.78 -14.93
C ALA A 28 -5.41 9.77 -14.68
N PHE A 29 -4.75 9.71 -13.51
CA PHE A 29 -3.63 10.59 -13.17
C PHE A 29 -2.30 10.14 -13.78
N ILE A 30 -2.23 8.91 -14.29
CA ILE A 30 -1.04 8.41 -14.96
C ILE A 30 -0.87 9.17 -16.28
N PRO A 31 0.31 9.80 -16.53
CA PRO A 31 0.53 10.53 -17.77
C PRO A 31 0.43 9.61 -18.98
N PHE A 32 -0.45 9.96 -19.93
CA PHE A 32 -0.51 9.28 -21.22
C PHE A 32 0.65 9.72 -22.12
N ILE A 33 1.34 8.74 -22.70
CA ILE A 33 2.41 8.96 -23.69
C ILE A 33 1.75 9.07 -25.07
N TYR A 34 1.07 10.19 -25.33
CA TYR A 34 0.44 10.41 -26.65
C TYR A 34 1.39 11.12 -27.64
N TRP A 35 2.35 11.91 -27.15
CA TRP A 35 3.27 12.69 -27.99
C TRP A 35 4.70 12.18 -27.91
N ASN A 36 5.43 12.27 -29.04
CA ASN A 36 6.84 11.88 -29.13
C ASN A 36 7.75 12.72 -28.21
N LEU A 37 7.36 13.95 -27.89
CA LEU A 37 8.01 14.78 -26.88
C LEU A 37 7.26 14.63 -25.55
N PRO A 38 7.92 14.17 -24.47
CA PRO A 38 7.26 14.05 -23.18
C PRO A 38 6.87 15.43 -22.64
N SER A 39 5.64 15.55 -22.15
CA SER A 39 5.20 16.73 -21.40
C SER A 39 5.97 16.84 -20.07
N ARG A 40 5.99 18.03 -19.45
CA ARG A 40 6.66 18.21 -18.13
C ARG A 40 6.15 17.22 -17.08
N TRP A 41 4.85 16.94 -17.08
CA TRP A 41 4.22 15.95 -16.20
C TRP A 41 4.72 14.52 -16.47
N ASN A 42 4.81 14.13 -17.75
CA ASN A 42 5.38 12.84 -18.13
C ASN A 42 6.87 12.75 -17.75
N MET A 43 7.63 13.84 -17.91
CA MET A 43 9.05 13.89 -17.54
C MET A 43 9.28 13.72 -16.03
N SER A 44 8.47 14.37 -15.17
CA SER A 44 8.56 14.16 -13.72
C SER A 44 8.20 12.72 -13.33
N TRP A 45 7.19 12.14 -13.99
CA TRP A 45 6.78 10.77 -13.73
C TRP A 45 7.83 9.74 -14.18
N LEU A 46 8.44 9.96 -15.35
CA LEU A 46 9.56 9.14 -15.84
C LEU A 46 10.77 9.20 -14.91
N PHE A 47 11.06 10.36 -14.30
CA PHE A 47 12.13 10.48 -13.32
C PHE A 47 11.86 9.59 -12.10
N ILE A 48 10.64 9.62 -11.56
CA ILE A 48 10.22 8.79 -10.41
C ILE A 48 10.29 7.29 -10.77
N ILE A 49 9.77 6.90 -11.93
CA ILE A 49 9.83 5.50 -12.39
C ILE A 49 11.28 5.03 -12.53
N ASN A 50 12.16 5.86 -13.10
CA ASN A 50 13.55 5.49 -13.33
C ASN A 50 14.34 5.37 -12.03
N SER A 51 14.07 6.20 -11.01
CA SER A 51 14.71 6.05 -9.70
C SER A 51 14.25 4.76 -9.01
N LEU A 52 12.94 4.48 -9.00
CA LEU A 52 12.40 3.24 -8.43
C LEU A 52 12.92 2.00 -9.16
N HIS A 53 13.02 2.05 -10.48
CA HIS A 53 13.57 0.94 -11.26
C HIS A 53 15.03 0.65 -10.87
N LYS A 54 15.85 1.68 -10.64
CA LYS A 54 17.24 1.49 -10.19
C LYS A 54 17.30 0.83 -8.81
N GLU A 55 16.49 1.29 -7.86
CA GLU A 55 16.44 0.70 -6.51
C GLU A 55 15.97 -0.76 -6.54
N PHE A 56 14.87 -1.06 -7.23
CA PHE A 56 14.37 -2.43 -7.32
C PHE A 56 15.32 -3.36 -8.09
N ASN A 57 16.00 -2.87 -9.12
CA ASN A 57 16.97 -3.68 -9.85
C ASN A 57 18.20 -4.03 -9.01
N ILE A 58 18.59 -3.18 -8.05
CA ILE A 58 19.65 -3.51 -7.07
C ILE A 58 19.17 -4.65 -6.15
N LEU A 59 17.92 -4.60 -5.69
CA LEU A 59 17.35 -5.62 -4.82
C LEU A 59 17.13 -6.96 -5.53
N LEU A 60 16.74 -6.94 -6.80
CA LEU A 60 16.29 -8.12 -7.54
C LEU A 60 17.39 -8.99 -8.14
N ASN A 61 18.67 -8.67 -7.92
CA ASN A 61 19.87 -9.34 -8.45
C ASN A 61 19.75 -9.71 -9.96
N SER A 62 20.47 -8.96 -10.81
CA SER A 62 20.25 -8.77 -12.26
C SER A 62 20.04 -9.98 -13.17
N ASN A 63 20.23 -11.20 -12.69
CA ASN A 63 20.39 -12.39 -13.52
C ASN A 63 19.08 -13.13 -13.82
N PHE A 64 18.05 -13.07 -12.97
CA PHE A 64 16.92 -13.99 -13.08
C PHE A 64 15.62 -13.38 -13.64
N ASN A 65 15.26 -12.12 -13.32
CA ASN A 65 13.93 -11.59 -13.66
C ASN A 65 13.93 -10.28 -14.45
N LYS A 66 14.25 -10.36 -15.76
CA LYS A 66 14.06 -9.24 -16.70
C LYS A 66 12.56 -8.91 -16.81
N GLY A 67 12.14 -7.81 -16.19
CA GLY A 67 10.76 -7.30 -16.25
C GLY A 67 9.95 -7.38 -14.96
N SER A 68 10.44 -8.06 -13.91
CA SER A 68 9.77 -8.10 -12.61
C SER A 68 9.62 -6.71 -11.97
N THR A 69 10.57 -5.81 -12.23
CA THR A 69 10.54 -4.42 -11.80
C THR A 69 9.27 -3.68 -12.25
N LEU A 70 8.70 -4.03 -13.40
CA LEU A 70 7.49 -3.40 -13.93
C LEU A 70 6.27 -3.62 -13.01
N ILE A 71 6.11 -4.83 -12.47
CA ILE A 71 4.99 -5.19 -11.60
C ILE A 71 5.06 -4.38 -10.30
N PHE A 72 6.25 -4.25 -9.72
CA PHE A 72 6.43 -3.47 -8.49
C PHE A 72 6.20 -1.97 -8.70
N ILE A 73 6.62 -1.44 -9.85
CA ILE A 73 6.40 -0.04 -10.21
C ILE A 73 4.90 0.24 -10.45
N SER A 74 4.16 -0.67 -11.09
CA SER A 74 2.72 -0.51 -11.32
C SER A 74 1.91 -0.62 -10.02
N LEU A 75 2.32 -1.49 -9.10
CA LEU A 75 1.71 -1.58 -7.77
C LEU A 75 1.96 -0.31 -6.96
N PHE A 76 3.19 0.20 -6.97
CA PHE A 76 3.53 1.46 -6.31
C PHE A 76 2.65 2.61 -6.81
N SER A 77 2.53 2.76 -8.14
CA SER A 77 1.74 3.85 -8.72
C SER A 77 0.25 3.73 -8.41
N MET A 78 -0.33 2.53 -8.54
CA MET A 78 -1.73 2.29 -8.22
C MET A 78 -2.07 2.63 -6.76
N ILE A 79 -1.22 2.23 -5.82
CA ILE A 79 -1.45 2.48 -4.39
C ILE A 79 -1.25 3.97 -4.06
N LEU A 80 -0.21 4.60 -4.63
CA LEU A 80 0.07 6.02 -4.40
C LEU A 80 -1.11 6.90 -4.84
N PHE A 81 -1.63 6.71 -6.05
CA PHE A 81 -2.72 7.54 -6.55
C PHE A 81 -4.03 7.32 -5.77
N ASN A 82 -4.35 6.08 -5.40
CA ASN A 82 -5.55 5.80 -4.61
C ASN A 82 -5.47 6.42 -3.20
N ASN A 83 -4.31 6.34 -2.54
CA ASN A 83 -4.15 6.94 -1.21
C ASN A 83 -4.15 8.47 -1.28
N PHE A 84 -3.45 9.05 -2.25
CA PHE A 84 -3.40 10.50 -2.43
C PHE A 84 -4.77 11.08 -2.76
N LEU A 85 -5.53 10.44 -3.65
CA LEU A 85 -6.88 10.89 -3.98
C LEU A 85 -7.84 10.76 -2.80
N GLY A 86 -7.66 9.73 -1.98
CA GLY A 86 -8.45 9.51 -0.79
C GLY A 86 -8.33 10.59 0.29
N LEU A 87 -7.28 11.42 0.25
CA LEU A 87 -7.11 12.53 1.20
C LEU A 87 -7.91 13.78 0.81
N PHE A 88 -8.41 13.87 -0.42
CA PHE A 88 -9.26 14.99 -0.81
C PHE A 88 -10.65 14.87 -0.19
N PRO A 89 -11.27 16.01 0.17
CA PRO A 89 -12.59 16.00 0.78
C PRO A 89 -13.63 15.39 -0.16
N TYR A 90 -14.53 14.58 0.41
CA TYR A 90 -15.64 13.91 -0.28
C TYR A 90 -15.24 12.85 -1.32
N ILE A 91 -13.96 12.46 -1.42
CA ILE A 91 -13.55 11.31 -2.22
C ILE A 91 -13.60 10.06 -1.35
N PHE A 92 -14.27 9.02 -1.83
CA PHE A 92 -14.29 7.72 -1.16
C PHE A 92 -12.92 7.06 -1.23
N THR A 93 -12.36 6.73 -0.07
CA THR A 93 -11.05 6.08 0.08
C THR A 93 -11.18 4.56 -0.10
N SER A 94 -11.05 4.07 -1.33
CA SER A 94 -11.12 2.63 -1.61
C SER A 94 -10.05 1.79 -0.88
N SER A 95 -8.87 2.37 -0.61
CA SER A 95 -7.77 1.73 0.12
C SER A 95 -8.00 1.59 1.63
N SER A 96 -9.06 2.20 2.19
CA SER A 96 -9.46 1.98 3.58
C SER A 96 -10.06 0.59 3.79
N HIS A 97 -10.64 -0.03 2.75
CA HIS A 97 -11.22 -1.36 2.85
C HIS A 97 -10.16 -2.45 2.75
N MET A 98 -10.16 -3.34 3.75
CA MET A 98 -9.23 -4.49 3.80
C MET A 98 -9.38 -5.41 2.60
N ILE A 99 -10.58 -5.52 2.05
CA ILE A 99 -10.87 -6.33 0.87
C ILE A 99 -10.00 -5.91 -0.32
N MET A 100 -9.85 -4.61 -0.57
CA MET A 100 -9.04 -4.11 -1.69
C MET A 100 -7.56 -4.40 -1.47
N ASN A 101 -7.01 -4.06 -0.30
CA ASN A 101 -5.58 -4.25 -0.04
C ASN A 101 -5.20 -5.73 0.02
N LEU A 102 -6.07 -6.59 0.57
CA LEU A 102 -5.87 -8.03 0.58
C LEU A 102 -5.95 -8.62 -0.83
N SER A 103 -6.86 -8.11 -1.68
CA SER A 103 -6.96 -8.54 -3.09
C SER A 103 -5.72 -8.19 -3.92
N LEU A 104 -4.97 -7.15 -3.53
CA LEU A 104 -3.68 -6.83 -4.14
C LEU A 104 -2.55 -7.71 -3.56
N ALA A 105 -2.47 -7.83 -2.24
CA ALA A 105 -1.36 -8.50 -1.56
C ALA A 105 -1.37 -10.03 -1.69
N LEU A 106 -2.54 -10.67 -1.60
CA LEU A 106 -2.64 -12.12 -1.54
C LEU A 106 -2.26 -12.80 -2.87
N PRO A 107 -2.71 -12.34 -4.06
CA PRO A 107 -2.27 -12.92 -5.33
C PRO A 107 -0.77 -12.75 -5.60
N LEU A 108 -0.18 -11.62 -5.21
CA LEU A 108 1.27 -11.40 -5.31
C LEU A 108 2.05 -12.37 -4.45
N TRP A 109 1.63 -12.54 -3.19
CA TRP A 109 2.30 -13.48 -2.29
C TRP A 109 2.12 -14.93 -2.76
N LEU A 110 0.91 -15.30 -3.18
CA LEU A 110 0.62 -16.66 -3.65
C LEU A 110 1.44 -17.01 -4.90
N SER A 111 1.64 -16.07 -5.82
CA SER A 111 2.45 -16.30 -7.00
C SER A 111 3.94 -16.50 -6.68
N PHE A 112 4.50 -15.74 -5.73
CA PHE A 112 5.88 -15.96 -5.27
C PHE A 112 6.07 -17.30 -4.55
N MET A 113 5.11 -17.68 -3.70
CA MET A 113 5.15 -18.99 -3.04
C MET A 113 5.08 -20.14 -4.04
N LEU A 114 4.13 -20.09 -4.97
CA LEU A 114 4.02 -21.09 -6.03
C LEU A 114 5.30 -21.17 -6.88
N PHE A 115 5.89 -20.02 -7.23
CA PHE A 115 7.17 -19.98 -7.95
C PHE A 115 8.31 -20.66 -7.17
N GLY A 116 8.46 -20.33 -5.88
CA GLY A 116 9.46 -20.95 -5.02
C GLY A 116 9.28 -22.46 -4.86
N TRP A 117 8.03 -22.93 -4.79
CA TRP A 117 7.69 -24.35 -4.64
C TRP A 117 7.97 -25.15 -5.91
N ILE A 118 7.87 -24.53 -7.08
CA ILE A 118 8.08 -25.23 -8.36
C ILE A 118 9.57 -25.26 -8.71
N ASN A 119 10.27 -24.14 -8.54
CA ASN A 119 11.65 -24.01 -9.04
C ASN A 119 12.69 -24.51 -8.04
N ASN A 120 12.56 -24.13 -6.76
CA ASN A 120 13.64 -24.29 -5.77
C ASN A 120 13.12 -24.92 -4.46
N ILE A 121 12.55 -26.13 -4.56
CA ILE A 121 11.97 -26.88 -3.43
C ILE A 121 12.95 -27.01 -2.25
N ASN A 122 14.19 -27.44 -2.53
CA ASN A 122 15.18 -27.65 -1.48
C ASN A 122 15.60 -26.34 -0.80
N HIS A 123 15.80 -25.27 -1.57
CA HIS A 123 16.19 -23.96 -1.04
C HIS A 123 15.11 -23.40 -0.12
N MET A 124 13.84 -23.55 -0.51
CA MET A 124 12.75 -23.07 0.31
C MET A 124 12.57 -23.88 1.61
N PHE A 125 12.73 -25.20 1.57
CA PHE A 125 12.72 -25.99 2.81
C PHE A 125 13.89 -25.62 3.73
N THR A 126 15.05 -25.28 3.18
CA THR A 126 16.17 -24.80 4.01
C THR A 126 15.90 -23.42 4.63
N HIS A 127 15.13 -22.55 3.97
CA HIS A 127 14.75 -21.25 4.53
C HIS A 127 13.82 -21.37 5.76
N LEU A 128 13.08 -22.48 5.89
CA LEU A 128 12.23 -22.71 7.06
C LEU A 128 13.02 -22.98 8.35
N VAL A 129 14.34 -23.21 8.25
CA VAL A 129 15.20 -23.51 9.39
C VAL A 129 16.41 -22.55 9.42
N PRO A 130 16.43 -21.51 10.28
CA PRO A 130 17.61 -20.76 10.65
C PRO A 130 18.80 -21.66 10.96
N GLN A 131 19.92 -21.29 10.34
CA GLN A 131 21.21 -21.94 10.53
C GLN A 131 21.65 -21.86 12.00
N GLY A 132 22.11 -23.00 12.54
CA GLY A 132 22.66 -23.06 13.90
C GLY A 132 21.64 -23.33 15.02
N THR A 133 20.41 -23.73 14.69
CA THR A 133 19.42 -24.11 15.72
C THR A 133 19.69 -25.51 16.29
N PRO A 134 19.61 -25.71 17.62
CA PRO A 134 19.78 -27.03 18.23
C PRO A 134 18.63 -27.97 17.81
N PRO A 135 18.90 -29.28 17.65
CA PRO A 135 17.96 -30.23 17.02
C PRO A 135 16.63 -30.38 17.78
N VAL A 136 16.62 -30.15 19.10
CA VAL A 136 15.41 -30.25 19.92
C VAL A 136 14.41 -29.12 19.63
N LEU A 137 14.88 -27.91 19.27
CA LEU A 137 14.01 -26.75 19.00
C LEU A 137 13.63 -26.61 17.51
N MET A 138 14.25 -27.41 16.64
CA MET A 138 14.02 -27.37 15.20
C MET A 138 12.53 -27.50 14.79
N PRO A 139 11.73 -28.46 15.31
CA PRO A 139 10.34 -28.60 14.86
C PRO A 139 9.45 -27.40 15.26
N PHE A 140 9.68 -26.82 16.44
CA PHE A 140 8.89 -25.67 16.91
C PHE A 140 9.17 -24.41 16.09
N MET A 141 10.43 -24.21 15.71
CA MET A 141 10.82 -23.05 14.92
C MET A 141 10.27 -23.13 13.48
N VAL A 142 10.20 -24.31 12.86
CA VAL A 142 9.54 -24.50 11.55
C VAL A 142 8.06 -24.10 11.62
N CYS A 143 7.35 -24.46 12.71
CA CYS A 143 5.96 -24.03 12.90
C CYS A 143 5.84 -22.50 12.97
N ILE A 144 6.77 -21.82 13.66
CA ILE A 144 6.75 -20.35 13.73
C ILE A 144 7.03 -19.73 12.36
N GLU A 145 8.00 -20.23 11.60
CA GLU A 145 8.35 -19.65 10.30
C GLU A 145 7.27 -19.90 9.24
N THR A 146 6.58 -21.05 9.30
CA THR A 146 5.40 -21.28 8.45
C THR A 146 4.25 -20.31 8.77
N ILE A 147 3.99 -20.05 10.06
CA ILE A 147 3.01 -19.05 10.50
C ILE A 147 3.45 -17.64 10.08
N SER A 148 4.73 -17.29 10.26
CA SER A 148 5.27 -15.98 9.90
C SER A 148 5.09 -15.72 8.40
N ASN A 149 5.35 -16.73 7.57
CA ASN A 149 5.17 -16.65 6.12
C ASN A 149 3.71 -16.40 5.71
N LEU A 150 2.75 -17.08 6.34
CA LEU A 150 1.31 -16.87 6.08
C LEU A 150 0.83 -15.47 6.52
N ILE A 151 1.42 -14.91 7.58
CA ILE A 151 1.02 -13.61 8.13
C ILE A 151 1.55 -12.43 7.27
N ARG A 152 2.62 -12.61 6.49
CA ARG A 152 3.24 -11.55 5.65
C ARG A 152 2.22 -10.77 4.78
N PRO A 153 1.41 -11.38 3.89
CA PRO A 153 0.47 -10.64 3.06
C PRO A 153 -0.62 -9.95 3.87
N SER A 154 -1.03 -10.55 4.99
CA SER A 154 -2.02 -9.97 5.89
C SER A 154 -1.50 -8.69 6.56
N THR A 155 -0.27 -8.72 7.10
CA THR A 155 0.32 -7.54 7.76
C THR A 155 0.54 -6.38 6.80
N LEU A 156 0.94 -6.67 5.55
CA LEU A 156 1.10 -5.68 4.50
C LEU A 156 -0.23 -4.97 4.20
N ALA A 157 -1.31 -5.73 4.04
CA ALA A 157 -2.65 -5.20 3.77
C ALA A 157 -3.21 -4.39 4.96
N ILE A 158 -3.09 -4.93 6.18
CA ILE A 158 -3.57 -4.29 7.41
C ILE A 158 -2.87 -2.96 7.66
N ARG A 159 -1.56 -2.88 7.42
CA ARG A 159 -0.78 -1.64 7.59
C ARG A 159 -1.35 -0.52 6.71
N LEU A 160 -1.74 -0.84 5.49
CA LEU A 160 -2.25 0.16 4.55
C LEU A 160 -3.66 0.61 4.93
N THR A 161 -4.55 -0.34 5.28
CA THR A 161 -5.90 0.00 5.73
C THR A 161 -5.90 0.81 7.01
N ALA A 162 -5.11 0.40 8.01
CA ALA A 162 -5.12 1.02 9.33
C ALA A 162 -4.68 2.48 9.25
N ASN A 163 -3.62 2.77 8.48
CA ASN A 163 -3.13 4.14 8.31
C ASN A 163 -4.17 5.04 7.62
N MET A 164 -4.85 4.54 6.58
CA MET A 164 -5.86 5.33 5.86
C MET A 164 -7.15 5.52 6.67
N ILE A 165 -7.62 4.49 7.38
CA ILE A 165 -8.81 4.59 8.25
C ILE A 165 -8.53 5.53 9.43
N ALA A 166 -7.41 5.34 10.13
CA ALA A 166 -7.09 6.11 11.33
C ALA A 166 -6.92 7.59 11.03
N GLY A 167 -6.22 7.93 9.93
CA GLY A 167 -6.03 9.32 9.52
C GLY A 167 -7.36 10.01 9.21
N HIS A 168 -8.16 9.42 8.32
CA HIS A 168 -9.45 10.00 7.94
C HIS A 168 -10.44 10.09 9.11
N LEU A 169 -10.44 9.13 10.05
CA LEU A 169 -11.22 9.22 11.29
C LEU A 169 -10.73 10.37 12.18
N LEU A 170 -9.42 10.58 12.29
CA LEU A 170 -8.85 11.64 13.11
C LEU A 170 -9.16 13.03 12.51
N LEU A 171 -9.02 13.20 11.19
CA LEU A 171 -9.41 14.41 10.47
C LEU A 171 -10.90 14.76 10.67
N THR A 172 -11.79 13.77 10.54
CA THR A 172 -13.24 13.98 10.69
C THR A 172 -13.65 14.29 12.12
N LEU A 173 -13.02 13.64 13.12
CA LEU A 173 -13.25 13.93 14.53
C LEU A 173 -12.83 15.37 14.90
N LEU A 174 -11.64 15.80 14.48
CA LEU A 174 -11.17 17.16 14.69
C LEU A 174 -12.06 18.18 13.96
N GLY A 175 -12.45 17.89 12.72
CA GLY A 175 -13.35 18.74 11.94
C GLY A 175 -14.71 18.96 12.62
N ASN A 176 -15.32 17.90 13.17
CA ASN A 176 -16.61 17.99 13.85
C ASN A 176 -16.55 18.85 15.13
N MET A 177 -15.45 18.76 15.88
CA MET A 177 -15.24 19.58 17.08
C MET A 177 -15.09 21.08 16.75
N GLY A 178 -14.72 21.43 15.51
CA GLY A 178 -14.63 22.81 15.06
C GLY A 178 -15.94 23.60 15.23
N SER A 179 -17.09 22.97 15.01
CA SER A 179 -18.40 23.64 15.11
C SER A 179 -18.77 24.10 16.52
N ILE A 180 -18.17 23.51 17.56
CA ILE A 180 -18.49 23.76 18.97
C ILE A 180 -17.53 24.80 19.59
N LEU A 181 -16.37 25.03 18.95
CA LEU A 181 -15.29 25.85 19.51
C LEU A 181 -15.48 27.35 19.28
N THR A 182 -14.89 28.16 20.16
CA THR A 182 -14.84 29.62 20.01
C THR A 182 -13.91 30.04 18.86
N THR A 183 -14.14 31.24 18.30
CA THR A 183 -13.39 31.79 17.17
C THR A 183 -11.88 31.86 17.38
N LYS A 184 -11.41 32.08 18.62
CA LYS A 184 -9.98 32.08 18.95
C LYS A 184 -9.37 30.68 18.94
N MET A 185 -10.09 29.67 19.43
CA MET A 185 -9.62 28.28 19.44
C MET A 185 -9.72 27.61 18.05
N LEU A 186 -10.63 28.10 17.21
CA LEU A 186 -10.77 27.66 15.81
C LEU A 186 -9.48 27.85 15.00
N ILE A 187 -8.78 28.98 15.18
CA ILE A 187 -7.51 29.25 14.48
C ILE A 187 -6.46 28.18 14.82
N PHE A 188 -6.37 27.81 16.11
CA PHE A 188 -5.45 26.76 16.55
C PHE A 188 -5.82 25.39 16.00
N LEU A 189 -7.12 25.06 15.95
CA LEU A 189 -7.60 23.80 15.37
C LEU A 189 -7.26 23.70 13.88
N ILE A 190 -7.43 24.78 13.11
CA ILE A 190 -7.08 24.81 11.68
C ILE A 190 -5.59 24.53 11.47
N ILE A 191 -4.72 25.12 12.30
CA ILE A 191 -3.27 24.88 12.22
C ILE A 191 -2.95 23.39 12.45
N ILE A 192 -3.56 22.77 13.47
CA ILE A 192 -3.39 21.34 13.73
C ILE A 192 -3.90 20.50 12.56
N GLN A 193 -5.05 20.84 12.00
CA GLN A 193 -5.63 20.08 10.90
C GLN A 193 -4.78 20.16 9.63
N VAL A 194 -4.17 21.32 9.34
CA VAL A 194 -3.20 21.46 8.24
C VAL A 194 -1.96 20.61 8.49
N LEU A 195 -1.43 20.63 9.72
CA LEU A 195 -0.26 19.81 10.08
C LEU A 195 -0.57 18.31 9.93
N LEU A 196 -1.77 17.90 10.35
CA LEU A 196 -2.20 16.50 10.27
C LEU A 196 -2.41 16.05 8.82
N LEU A 197 -2.98 16.91 7.97
CA LEU A 197 -3.09 16.64 6.54
C LEU A 197 -1.71 16.48 5.88
N LEU A 198 -0.74 17.33 6.25
CA LEU A 198 0.64 17.19 5.76
C LEU A 198 1.28 15.87 6.21
N LEU A 199 1.02 15.45 7.45
CA LEU A 199 1.48 14.16 7.97
C LEU A 199 0.86 13.00 7.19
N GLU A 200 -0.45 13.02 6.94
CA GLU A 200 -1.13 11.96 6.19
C GLU A 200 -0.69 11.91 4.73
N LEU A 201 -0.43 13.05 4.09
CA LEU A 201 0.17 13.11 2.77
C LEU A 201 1.53 12.41 2.75
N ALA A 202 2.39 12.66 3.74
CA ALA A 202 3.68 11.98 3.85
C ALA A 202 3.51 10.48 4.09
N VAL A 203 2.60 10.07 4.99
CA VAL A 203 2.31 8.65 5.29
C VAL A 203 1.77 7.94 4.04
N SER A 204 0.95 8.60 3.22
CA SER A 204 0.39 8.01 2.00
C SER A 204 1.46 7.58 0.99
N ILE A 205 2.52 8.38 0.85
CA ILE A 205 3.66 8.12 -0.03
C ILE A 205 4.58 7.06 0.57
N ILE A 206 4.88 7.15 1.86
CA ILE A 206 5.74 6.18 2.55
C ILE A 206 5.09 4.79 2.51
N GLN A 207 3.77 4.71 2.69
CA GLN A 207 3.07 3.43 2.73
C GLN A 207 3.04 2.72 1.38
N SER A 208 2.88 3.45 0.27
CA SER A 208 2.98 2.84 -1.07
C SER A 208 4.40 2.34 -1.38
N TYR A 209 5.42 3.08 -0.94
CA TYR A 209 6.83 2.71 -1.07
C TYR A 209 7.20 1.48 -0.25
N VAL A 210 6.80 1.43 1.03
CA VAL A 210 7.04 0.29 1.92
C VAL A 210 6.33 -0.96 1.38
N PHE A 211 5.12 -0.82 0.83
CA PHE A 211 4.41 -1.95 0.21
C PHE A 211 5.20 -2.55 -0.96
N SER A 212 5.66 -1.70 -1.89
CA SER A 212 6.40 -2.17 -3.07
C SER A 212 7.76 -2.77 -2.69
N ILE A 213 8.53 -2.15 -1.78
CA ILE A 213 9.81 -2.72 -1.35
C ILE A 213 9.65 -4.06 -0.64
N LEU A 214 8.73 -4.19 0.32
CA LEU A 214 8.57 -5.47 1.02
C LEU A 214 8.19 -6.58 0.03
N SER A 215 7.33 -6.28 -0.95
CA SER A 215 7.02 -7.25 -2.00
C SER A 215 8.23 -7.60 -2.88
N THR A 216 9.12 -6.64 -3.17
CA THR A 216 10.38 -6.93 -3.88
C THR A 216 11.32 -7.81 -3.07
N LEU A 217 11.46 -7.55 -1.77
CA LEU A 217 12.29 -8.35 -0.86
C LEU A 217 11.77 -9.78 -0.77
N TYR A 218 10.46 -9.96 -0.62
CA TYR A 218 9.86 -11.30 -0.62
C TYR A 218 10.10 -12.05 -1.92
N SER A 219 10.06 -11.37 -3.06
CA SER A 219 10.39 -12.01 -4.34
C SER A 219 11.88 -12.38 -4.45
N SER A 220 12.77 -11.60 -3.82
CA SER A 220 14.20 -11.91 -3.79
C SER A 220 14.54 -13.07 -2.85
N GLU A 221 13.78 -13.26 -1.77
CA GLU A 221 13.95 -14.42 -0.86
C GLU A 221 13.53 -15.74 -1.52
N THR A 222 12.53 -15.71 -2.41
CA THR A 222 12.02 -16.90 -3.10
C THR A 222 12.86 -17.34 -4.29
N ASN A 223 13.70 -16.46 -4.84
CA ASN A 223 14.55 -16.75 -6.00
C ASN A 223 15.90 -17.33 -5.54
#